data_AF-A0A8K0LDV7-F1
#
_entry.id   AF-A0A8K0LDV7-F1
#
_cell.length_a   1.000
_cell.length_b   1.000
_cell.length_c   1.000
_cell.angle_alpha   90.00
_cell.angle_beta   90.00
_cell.angle_gamma   90.00
#
_symmetry.space_group_name_H-M   'P 1'
#
loop_
_entity.id
_entity.type
_entity.pdbx_description
1 polymer ?
#
loop_
_entity_poly.entity_id
_entity_poly.type
_entity_poly.pdbx_seq_one_letter_code
_entity_poly.pdbx_strand_id
1 'polypeptide(L)'
;MAELQSLKRSDFWIRYETRERPTSITGYAILRYNFDGAAALRGDGSLPLTPPVGVPVTALDYLENSLQAQSSDMRRTFPKLSEVTRTVTIQMRQALTSGSYVNGAPNGSLIWAQNGLPWQEKKQAGLQQVTYLVQILTGGTGPNYTAALQNGGRDSLANAFPARIGEVLDIVWQNNAGPIGKFDVHPMHTHGEHIWDLGSGNGTYDAIANEARFVNGVVPAKRDTTYLYRSSNATGVNVDQGWRAWRIKITKRNVGAWMMHCHIAQHATMGMNTIWVFGTPKDIKKKFPSLPYTTGYTTYGGSAYGSEKKAPVVNAYFADANGDGEADA
;
A
#
# COMPACT_ATOMS: atom_id res chain seq x y z
N MET A 1 -9.45 -35.75 12.98
CA MET A 1 -8.83 -37.03 13.43
C MET A 1 -9.03 -38.14 12.39
N ALA A 2 -10.27 -38.51 12.05
CA ALA A 2 -10.56 -39.58 11.09
C ALA A 2 -9.85 -39.40 9.73
N GLU A 3 -9.82 -38.18 9.21
CA GLU A 3 -9.12 -37.86 7.96
C GLU A 3 -7.60 -38.08 8.07
N LEU A 4 -6.95 -37.59 9.13
CA LEU A 4 -5.51 -37.79 9.37
C LEU A 4 -5.13 -39.27 9.51
N GLN A 5 -5.98 -40.05 10.18
CA GLN A 5 -5.82 -41.50 10.32
C GLN A 5 -5.98 -42.21 8.97
N SER A 6 -6.94 -41.80 8.14
CA SER A 6 -7.13 -42.34 6.79
C SER A 6 -5.95 -42.04 5.85
N LEU A 7 -5.37 -40.84 5.98
CA LEU A 7 -4.19 -40.41 5.22
C LEU A 7 -2.89 -41.07 5.71
N LYS A 8 -2.93 -41.75 6.87
CA LYS A 8 -1.79 -42.39 7.53
C LYS A 8 -0.58 -41.47 7.70
N ARG A 9 -0.84 -40.19 7.98
CA ARG A 9 0.19 -39.14 8.09
C ARG A 9 -0.18 -38.11 9.13
N SER A 10 0.81 -37.65 9.89
CA SER A 10 0.66 -36.51 10.82
C SER A 10 1.36 -35.23 10.32
N ASP A 11 2.24 -35.36 9.33
CA ASP A 11 3.09 -34.27 8.83
C ASP A 11 2.70 -33.87 7.40
N PHE A 12 2.41 -32.58 7.23
CA PHE A 12 2.06 -31.95 5.95
C PHE A 12 3.07 -30.86 5.61
N TRP A 13 3.60 -30.91 4.40
CA TRP A 13 4.58 -29.94 3.94
C TRP A 13 3.91 -28.64 3.54
N ILE A 14 4.42 -27.54 4.08
CA ILE A 14 4.18 -26.18 3.60
C ILE A 14 5.38 -25.82 2.73
N ARG A 15 5.11 -25.26 1.55
CA ARG A 15 6.12 -24.76 0.63
C ARG A 15 5.87 -23.27 0.39
N TYR A 16 6.92 -22.47 0.48
CA TYR A 16 6.90 -21.07 0.04
C TYR A 16 8.03 -20.85 -0.95
N GLU A 17 7.76 -20.06 -1.98
CA GLU A 17 8.68 -19.90 -3.11
C GLU A 17 8.60 -18.49 -3.67
N THR A 18 9.76 -17.93 -4.04
CA THR A 18 9.79 -16.62 -4.71
C THR A 18 9.30 -16.74 -6.15
N ARG A 19 8.54 -15.73 -6.59
CA ARG A 19 8.01 -15.59 -7.95
C ARG A 19 8.31 -14.20 -8.48
N GLU A 20 8.17 -14.03 -9.79
CA GLU A 20 8.40 -12.74 -10.49
C GLU A 20 9.82 -12.16 -10.27
N ARG A 21 10.81 -13.05 -10.06
CA ARG A 21 12.24 -12.73 -9.94
C ARG A 21 13.08 -13.73 -10.74
N PRO A 22 14.27 -13.34 -11.25
CA PRO A 22 15.10 -14.23 -12.07
C PRO A 22 15.51 -15.53 -11.38
N THR A 23 15.64 -15.50 -10.06
CA THR A 23 15.99 -16.67 -9.25
C THR A 23 14.81 -17.07 -8.38
N SER A 24 14.44 -18.36 -8.42
CA SER A 24 13.48 -18.94 -7.48
C SER A 24 14.20 -19.45 -6.23
N ILE A 25 13.80 -18.96 -5.07
CA ILE A 25 14.23 -19.43 -3.76
C ILE A 25 13.03 -20.15 -3.16
N THR A 26 13.20 -21.43 -2.83
CA THR A 26 12.17 -22.24 -2.18
C THR A 26 12.56 -22.47 -0.71
N GLY A 27 11.58 -22.38 0.18
CA GLY A 27 11.68 -22.86 1.54
C GLY A 27 10.52 -23.79 1.90
N TYR A 28 10.73 -24.57 2.95
CA TYR A 28 9.79 -25.59 3.42
C TYR A 28 9.56 -25.45 4.92
N ALA A 29 8.35 -25.78 5.34
CA ALA A 29 7.99 -26.00 6.73
C ALA A 29 7.10 -27.24 6.83
N ILE A 30 6.93 -27.77 8.05
CA ILE A 30 6.03 -28.89 8.31
C ILE A 30 4.92 -28.42 9.25
N LEU A 31 3.67 -28.58 8.83
CA LEU A 31 2.52 -28.56 9.73
C LEU A 31 2.37 -29.96 10.32
N ARG A 32 2.65 -30.08 11.62
CA ARG A 32 2.61 -31.35 12.36
C ARG A 32 1.39 -31.41 13.27
N TYR A 33 0.51 -32.35 13.00
CA TYR A 33 -0.62 -32.67 13.87
C TYR A 33 -0.18 -33.59 15.01
N ASN A 34 -0.60 -33.26 16.23
CA ASN A 34 -0.30 -34.07 17.41
C ASN A 34 -1.57 -34.78 17.90
N PHE A 35 -1.48 -36.10 18.06
CA PHE A 35 -2.56 -36.97 18.56
C PHE A 35 -2.02 -38.33 18.96
N ASP A 36 -2.85 -39.13 19.63
CA ASP A 36 -2.47 -40.48 20.05
C ASP A 36 -2.08 -41.35 18.83
N GLY A 37 -0.85 -41.84 18.84
CA GLY A 37 -0.27 -42.59 17.72
C GLY A 37 0.34 -41.73 16.60
N ALA A 38 0.24 -40.39 16.65
CA ALA A 38 0.80 -39.51 15.61
C ALA A 38 2.31 -39.67 15.44
N ALA A 39 3.05 -39.99 16.50
CA ALA A 39 4.51 -40.18 16.44
C ALA A 39 4.92 -41.27 15.44
N ALA A 40 4.11 -42.33 15.28
CA ALA A 40 4.36 -43.40 14.31
C ALA A 40 4.03 -42.99 12.86
N LEU A 41 3.37 -41.84 12.67
CA LEU A 41 2.92 -41.32 11.37
C LEU A 41 3.71 -40.08 10.91
N ARG A 42 4.77 -39.71 11.65
CA ARG A 42 5.66 -38.59 11.32
C ARG A 42 6.64 -38.99 10.22
N GLY A 43 6.97 -38.02 9.36
CA GLY A 43 8.08 -38.19 8.42
C GLY A 43 9.42 -38.07 9.13
N ASP A 44 10.50 -38.49 8.46
CA ASP A 44 11.88 -38.35 8.92
C ASP A 44 12.39 -36.88 8.90
N GLY A 45 11.58 -35.95 8.38
CA GLY A 45 11.92 -34.54 8.24
C GLY A 45 12.81 -34.24 7.04
N SER A 46 13.12 -35.23 6.20
CA SER A 46 13.86 -35.01 4.95
C SER A 46 13.03 -34.20 3.96
N LEU A 47 13.70 -33.29 3.24
CA LEU A 47 13.01 -32.48 2.23
C LEU A 47 12.44 -33.39 1.13
N PRO A 48 11.22 -33.09 0.65
CA PRO A 48 10.60 -33.92 -0.37
C PRO A 48 11.37 -33.82 -1.69
N LEU A 49 11.62 -34.97 -2.34
CA LEU A 49 12.32 -35.04 -3.63
C LEU A 49 11.54 -34.37 -4.77
N THR A 50 10.21 -34.40 -4.67
CA THR A 50 9.29 -33.71 -5.57
C THR A 50 8.49 -32.67 -4.80
N PRO A 51 8.25 -31.48 -5.37
CA PRO A 51 7.46 -30.47 -4.67
C PRO A 51 6.07 -30.98 -4.30
N PRO A 52 5.63 -30.83 -3.03
CA PRO A 52 4.34 -31.32 -2.55
C PRO A 52 3.16 -30.50 -3.09
N VAL A 53 3.44 -29.27 -3.55
CA VAL A 53 2.47 -28.36 -4.15
C VAL A 53 3.10 -27.70 -5.37
N GLY A 54 2.37 -27.73 -6.49
CA GLY A 54 2.69 -26.97 -7.69
C GLY A 54 2.27 -25.51 -7.52
N VAL A 55 3.22 -24.59 -7.69
CA VAL A 55 2.95 -23.15 -7.63
C VAL A 55 3.19 -22.57 -9.03
N PRO A 56 2.22 -21.84 -9.62
CA PRO A 56 2.38 -21.24 -10.94
C PRO A 56 3.68 -20.43 -11.05
N VAL A 57 4.33 -20.48 -12.22
CA VAL A 57 5.59 -19.74 -12.48
C VAL A 57 5.33 -18.23 -12.50
N THR A 58 4.17 -17.83 -13.01
CA THR A 58 3.71 -16.44 -13.04
C THR A 58 2.66 -16.20 -11.97
N ALA A 59 2.77 -15.06 -11.27
CA ALA A 59 1.83 -14.66 -10.23
C ALA A 59 1.34 -13.22 -10.48
N LEU A 60 0.77 -13.00 -11.67
CA LEU A 60 0.37 -11.66 -12.15
C LEU A 60 -1.12 -11.35 -12.00
N ASP A 61 -1.88 -12.27 -11.42
CA ASP A 61 -3.33 -12.19 -11.25
C ASP A 61 -3.84 -12.91 -9.99
N TYR A 62 -2.95 -13.13 -9.02
CA TYR A 62 -3.27 -13.93 -7.84
C TYR A 62 -4.45 -13.35 -7.05
N LEU A 63 -5.55 -14.11 -7.01
CA LEU A 63 -6.83 -13.74 -6.39
C LEU A 63 -7.46 -12.45 -6.95
N GLU A 64 -7.04 -11.98 -8.12
CA GLU A 64 -7.67 -10.83 -8.76
C GLU A 64 -9.15 -11.14 -9.00
N ASN A 65 -10.03 -10.30 -8.45
CA ASN A 65 -11.49 -10.36 -8.61
C ASN A 65 -12.18 -11.53 -7.90
N SER A 66 -11.42 -12.32 -7.16
CA SER A 66 -11.95 -13.41 -6.34
C SER A 66 -12.43 -12.93 -4.97
N LEU A 67 -11.86 -11.83 -4.46
CA LEU A 67 -12.16 -11.31 -3.13
C LEU A 67 -13.23 -10.22 -3.19
N GLN A 68 -14.26 -10.38 -2.37
CA GLN A 68 -15.34 -9.42 -2.19
C GLN A 68 -15.45 -9.00 -0.73
N ALA A 69 -16.07 -7.83 -0.48
CA ALA A 69 -16.38 -7.42 0.88
C ALA A 69 -17.24 -8.47 1.61
N GLN A 70 -16.88 -8.75 2.87
CA GLN A 70 -17.48 -9.83 3.64
C GLN A 70 -18.93 -9.53 4.04
N SER A 71 -19.19 -8.35 4.61
CA SER A 71 -20.50 -7.99 5.17
C SER A 71 -21.36 -7.17 4.20
N SER A 72 -22.68 -7.31 4.29
CA SER A 72 -23.64 -6.51 3.53
C SER A 72 -23.55 -5.01 3.85
N ASP A 73 -23.23 -4.65 5.10
CA ASP A 73 -23.02 -3.26 5.52
C ASP A 73 -21.78 -2.66 4.87
N MET A 74 -20.65 -3.38 4.87
CA MET A 74 -19.45 -2.95 4.17
C MET A 74 -19.74 -2.77 2.68
N ARG A 75 -20.44 -3.72 2.04
CA ARG A 75 -20.82 -3.63 0.62
C ARG A 75 -21.63 -2.38 0.30
N ARG A 76 -22.52 -1.94 1.18
CA ARG A 76 -23.31 -0.71 1.03
C ARG A 76 -22.48 0.57 1.04
N THR A 77 -21.24 0.52 1.56
CA THR A 77 -20.34 1.68 1.64
C THR A 77 -19.40 1.83 0.44
N PHE A 78 -19.43 0.91 -0.53
CA PHE A 78 -18.63 1.00 -1.75
C PHE A 78 -19.13 2.16 -2.65
N PRO A 79 -18.33 3.21 -2.89
CA PRO A 79 -18.75 4.33 -3.72
C PRO A 79 -18.76 3.96 -5.20
N LYS A 80 -19.80 4.41 -5.92
CA LYS A 80 -19.95 4.21 -7.38
C LYS A 80 -19.08 5.19 -8.16
N LEU A 81 -18.79 4.89 -9.43
CA LEU A 81 -18.09 5.82 -10.32
C LEU A 81 -18.78 7.18 -10.42
N SER A 82 -20.12 7.22 -10.36
CA SER A 82 -20.88 8.48 -10.36
C SER A 82 -20.63 9.36 -9.13
N GLU A 83 -20.07 8.81 -8.06
CA GLU A 83 -19.69 9.57 -6.86
C GLU A 83 -18.23 10.04 -6.91
N VAL A 84 -17.41 9.53 -7.84
CA VAL A 84 -15.99 9.88 -7.96
C VAL A 84 -15.86 11.36 -8.30
N THR A 85 -15.20 12.10 -7.43
CA THR A 85 -14.97 13.55 -7.57
C THR A 85 -13.66 13.85 -8.28
N ARG A 86 -12.68 12.95 -8.19
CA ARG A 86 -11.36 13.13 -8.80
C ARG A 86 -10.66 11.81 -9.05
N THR A 87 -10.10 11.66 -10.24
CA THR A 87 -9.17 10.57 -10.57
C THR A 87 -7.75 11.13 -10.56
N VAL A 88 -6.87 10.50 -9.79
CA VAL A 88 -5.44 10.84 -9.68
C VAL A 88 -4.63 9.71 -10.28
N THR A 89 -4.09 9.92 -11.48
CA THR A 89 -3.20 8.96 -12.14
C THR A 89 -1.76 9.25 -11.78
N ILE A 90 -1.06 8.23 -11.29
CA ILE A 90 0.30 8.30 -10.81
C ILE A 90 1.13 7.29 -11.57
N GLN A 91 1.92 7.78 -12.52
CA GLN A 91 2.90 7.03 -13.28
C GLN A 91 4.09 6.68 -12.37
N MET A 92 4.33 5.39 -12.22
CA MET A 92 5.47 4.79 -11.51
C MET A 92 6.59 4.55 -12.51
N ARG A 93 7.64 5.38 -12.48
CA ARG A 93 8.80 5.19 -13.35
C ARG A 93 10.11 5.19 -12.57
N GLN A 94 11.06 4.39 -13.03
CA GLN A 94 12.45 4.52 -12.62
C GLN A 94 13.10 5.69 -13.37
N ALA A 95 13.97 6.44 -12.71
CA ALA A 95 14.74 7.51 -13.34
C ALA A 95 16.19 7.47 -12.86
N LEU A 96 17.11 7.83 -13.76
CA LEU A 96 18.52 7.99 -13.45
C LEU A 96 18.77 9.43 -13.02
N THR A 97 19.37 9.65 -11.84
CA THR A 97 19.70 10.98 -11.33
C THR A 97 21.17 11.35 -11.54
N SER A 98 22.04 10.37 -11.74
CA SER A 98 23.45 10.56 -12.05
C SER A 98 24.00 9.35 -12.81
N GLY A 99 25.05 9.58 -13.60
CA GLY A 99 25.69 8.53 -14.42
C GLY A 99 25.06 8.39 -15.80
N SER A 100 25.17 7.20 -16.39
CA SER A 100 24.66 6.90 -17.74
C SER A 100 24.22 5.45 -17.89
N TYR A 101 23.56 5.13 -19.00
CA TYR A 101 23.34 3.74 -19.40
C TYR A 101 24.56 3.22 -20.14
N VAL A 102 25.14 2.13 -19.66
CA VAL A 102 26.26 1.43 -20.31
C VAL A 102 25.77 0.03 -20.67
N ASN A 103 25.79 -0.30 -21.96
CA ASN A 103 25.29 -1.59 -22.49
C ASN A 103 23.83 -1.92 -22.06
N GLY A 104 22.95 -0.91 -22.01
CA GLY A 104 21.56 -1.09 -21.62
C GLY A 104 21.32 -1.30 -20.12
N ALA A 105 22.37 -1.22 -19.29
CA ALA A 105 22.27 -1.26 -17.83
C ALA A 105 22.55 0.12 -17.23
N PRO A 106 21.84 0.53 -16.16
CA PRO A 106 22.13 1.77 -15.47
C PRO A 106 23.48 1.70 -14.74
N ASN A 107 24.34 2.66 -15.00
CA ASN A 107 25.59 2.89 -14.27
C ASN A 107 25.53 4.25 -13.58
N GLY A 108 25.07 4.25 -12.33
CA GLY A 108 24.87 5.47 -11.53
C GLY A 108 23.73 5.34 -10.52
N SER A 109 23.17 6.48 -10.10
CA SER A 109 22.11 6.49 -9.09
C SER A 109 20.72 6.43 -9.72
N LEU A 110 19.94 5.43 -9.32
CA LEU A 110 18.55 5.26 -9.73
C LEU A 110 17.60 5.67 -8.61
N ILE A 111 16.48 6.28 -9.00
CA ILE A 111 15.37 6.61 -8.13
C ILE A 111 14.08 6.05 -8.70
N TRP A 112 13.05 5.97 -7.86
CA TRP A 112 11.67 5.79 -8.30
C TRP A 112 10.92 7.10 -8.16
N ALA A 113 10.22 7.51 -9.21
CA ALA A 113 9.53 8.78 -9.29
C ALA A 113 8.06 8.61 -9.66
N GLN A 114 7.21 9.38 -9.00
CA GLN A 114 5.75 9.37 -9.17
C GLN A 114 5.38 10.61 -9.97
N ASN A 115 4.94 10.45 -11.21
CA ASN A 115 4.77 11.57 -12.16
C ASN A 115 6.05 12.43 -12.25
N GLY A 116 7.22 11.78 -12.24
CA GLY A 116 8.52 12.44 -12.34
C GLY A 116 9.06 13.05 -11.03
N LEU A 117 8.30 13.04 -9.93
CA LEU A 117 8.75 13.56 -8.65
C LEU A 117 8.89 12.44 -7.60
N PRO A 118 10.12 12.13 -7.14
CA PRO A 118 10.35 11.17 -6.06
C PRO A 118 9.99 11.78 -4.69
N TRP A 119 9.73 10.91 -3.71
CA TRP A 119 9.67 11.30 -2.30
C TRP A 119 10.64 10.43 -1.50
N GLN A 120 11.74 11.01 -1.01
CA GLN A 120 12.80 10.29 -0.30
C GLN A 120 13.02 10.87 1.09
N GLU A 121 12.97 10.02 2.12
CA GLU A 121 13.19 10.40 3.51
C GLU A 121 14.49 11.20 3.70
N LYS A 122 15.61 10.71 3.13
CA LYS A 122 16.92 11.37 3.23
C LYS A 122 16.93 12.78 2.62
N LYS A 123 16.16 13.00 1.55
CA LYS A 123 16.03 14.33 0.95
C LYS A 123 15.24 15.26 1.86
N GLN A 124 14.15 14.79 2.44
CA GLN A 124 13.34 15.59 3.37
C GLN A 124 14.09 15.93 4.65
N ALA A 125 14.85 14.97 5.20
CA ALA A 125 15.74 15.19 6.33
C ALA A 125 16.82 16.23 6.01
N GLY A 126 17.44 16.17 4.84
CA GLY A 126 18.44 17.16 4.39
C GLY A 126 17.87 18.56 4.20
N LEU A 127 16.58 18.68 3.87
CA LEU A 127 15.84 19.94 3.80
C LEU A 127 15.30 20.40 5.16
N GLN A 128 15.55 19.64 6.24
CA GLN A 128 14.98 19.86 7.57
C GLN A 128 13.44 20.03 7.51
N GLN A 129 12.80 19.29 6.60
CA GLN A 129 11.36 19.37 6.42
C GLN A 129 10.66 18.92 7.71
N VAL A 130 9.86 19.81 8.29
CA VAL A 130 8.98 19.46 9.39
C VAL A 130 7.93 18.47 8.87
N THR A 131 7.66 17.40 9.62
CA THR A 131 6.69 16.39 9.19
C THR A 131 5.30 17.01 9.02
N TYR A 132 4.54 16.52 8.04
CA TYR A 132 3.26 17.10 7.61
C TYR A 132 2.28 17.34 8.77
N LEU A 133 2.14 16.37 9.68
CA LEU A 133 1.26 16.52 10.84
C LEU A 133 1.80 17.51 11.87
N VAL A 134 3.11 17.51 12.16
CA VAL A 134 3.71 18.47 13.10
C VAL A 134 3.54 19.88 12.57
N GLN A 135 3.79 20.11 11.27
CA GLN A 135 3.57 21.40 10.62
C GLN A 135 2.12 21.87 10.81
N ILE A 136 1.14 21.02 10.52
CA ILE A 136 -0.28 21.39 10.64
C ILE A 136 -0.68 21.63 12.10
N LEU A 137 -0.33 20.73 13.02
CA LEU A 137 -0.74 20.79 14.43
C LEU A 137 -0.11 21.98 15.17
N THR A 138 1.09 22.41 14.80
CA THR A 138 1.80 23.54 15.43
C THR A 138 1.47 24.90 14.81
N GLY A 139 0.50 24.97 13.88
CA GLY A 139 0.00 26.24 13.34
C GLY A 139 0.38 26.52 11.89
N GLY A 140 1.21 25.69 11.27
CA GLY A 140 1.55 25.78 9.86
C GLY A 140 0.37 25.50 8.92
N THR A 141 0.55 25.90 7.66
CA THR A 141 -0.37 25.58 6.57
C THR A 141 -0.17 24.14 6.11
N GLY A 142 -1.25 23.47 5.74
CA GLY A 142 -1.18 22.17 5.03
C GLY A 142 -0.86 22.36 3.54
N PRO A 143 -0.78 21.26 2.77
CA PRO A 143 -0.56 21.35 1.32
C PRO A 143 -1.62 22.20 0.61
N ASN A 144 -1.20 22.90 -0.44
CA ASN A 144 -2.04 23.78 -1.25
C ASN A 144 -2.95 22.97 -2.18
N TYR A 145 -4.20 22.84 -1.78
CA TYR A 145 -5.23 22.13 -2.54
C TYR A 145 -5.48 22.72 -3.94
N THR A 146 -5.52 24.05 -4.08
CA THR A 146 -5.78 24.69 -5.37
C THR A 146 -4.63 24.44 -6.35
N ALA A 147 -3.38 24.56 -5.89
CA ALA A 147 -2.21 24.23 -6.68
C ALA A 147 -2.20 22.74 -7.05
N ALA A 148 -2.64 21.86 -6.15
CA ALA A 148 -2.74 20.44 -6.43
C ALA A 148 -3.73 20.12 -7.55
N LEU A 149 -4.90 20.77 -7.58
CA LEU A 149 -5.88 20.58 -8.66
C LEU A 149 -5.33 20.98 -10.04
N GLN A 150 -4.42 21.95 -10.09
CA GLN A 150 -3.76 22.39 -11.32
C GLN A 150 -2.62 21.45 -11.76
N ASN A 151 -2.16 20.56 -10.89
CA ASN A 151 -0.96 19.73 -11.09
C ASN A 151 -1.27 18.23 -10.92
N GLY A 152 -2.38 17.77 -11.52
CA GLY A 152 -2.73 16.34 -11.52
C GLY A 152 -2.98 15.76 -10.12
N GLY A 153 -3.38 16.60 -9.17
CA GLY A 153 -3.68 16.22 -7.79
C GLY A 153 -2.54 16.37 -6.78
N ARG A 154 -1.33 16.78 -7.21
CA ARG A 154 -0.16 16.94 -6.33
C ARG A 154 0.18 18.41 -6.10
N ASP A 155 0.31 18.82 -4.85
CA ASP A 155 1.06 20.03 -4.51
C ASP A 155 2.56 19.71 -4.61
N SER A 156 3.19 20.16 -5.69
CA SER A 156 4.61 19.91 -5.97
C SER A 156 5.54 20.57 -4.96
N LEU A 157 5.14 21.68 -4.31
CA LEU A 157 5.96 22.36 -3.32
C LEU A 157 5.96 21.58 -1.99
N ALA A 158 4.78 21.19 -1.52
CA ALA A 158 4.67 20.35 -0.32
C ALA A 158 5.05 18.88 -0.59
N ASN A 159 5.16 18.50 -1.86
CA ASN A 159 5.39 17.13 -2.31
C ASN A 159 4.31 16.14 -1.81
N ALA A 160 3.05 16.56 -1.82
CA ALA A 160 1.92 15.82 -1.25
C ALA A 160 0.63 15.94 -2.07
N PHE A 161 -0.31 15.02 -1.88
CA PHE A 161 -1.60 14.96 -2.55
C PHE A 161 -2.72 15.31 -1.55
N PRO A 162 -3.17 16.57 -1.48
CA PRO A 162 -4.26 16.96 -0.59
C PRO A 162 -5.63 16.51 -1.13
N ALA A 163 -6.52 16.11 -0.23
CA ALA A 163 -7.93 15.82 -0.53
C ALA A 163 -8.83 16.27 0.62
N ARG A 164 -10.06 16.71 0.31
CA ARG A 164 -11.02 17.25 1.27
C ARG A 164 -12.06 16.20 1.66
N ILE A 165 -12.60 16.34 2.87
CA ILE A 165 -13.76 15.55 3.31
C ILE A 165 -14.90 15.70 2.29
N GLY A 166 -15.50 14.57 1.90
CA GLY A 166 -16.56 14.49 0.90
C GLY A 166 -16.06 14.08 -0.49
N GLU A 167 -14.76 14.21 -0.78
CA GLU A 167 -14.20 13.69 -2.03
C GLU A 167 -14.24 12.16 -2.07
N VAL A 168 -14.46 11.63 -3.26
CA VAL A 168 -14.25 10.22 -3.60
C VAL A 168 -13.17 10.19 -4.66
N LEU A 169 -12.05 9.55 -4.36
CA LEU A 169 -10.89 9.48 -5.22
C LEU A 169 -10.78 8.11 -5.87
N ASP A 170 -10.54 8.10 -7.17
CA ASP A 170 -9.87 6.98 -7.84
C ASP A 170 -8.37 7.28 -7.91
N ILE A 171 -7.55 6.47 -7.25
CA ILE A 171 -6.09 6.54 -7.26
C ILE A 171 -5.61 5.45 -8.21
N VAL A 172 -5.00 5.85 -9.32
CA VAL A 172 -4.57 4.95 -10.38
C VAL A 172 -3.06 4.89 -10.40
N TRP A 173 -2.50 3.75 -10.02
CA TRP A 173 -1.08 3.46 -10.17
C TRP A 173 -0.85 2.94 -11.59
N GLN A 174 -0.11 3.69 -12.39
CA GLN A 174 0.23 3.32 -13.77
C GLN A 174 1.69 2.85 -13.81
N ASN A 175 1.94 1.61 -14.24
CA ASN A 175 3.29 1.08 -14.38
C ASN A 175 3.93 1.61 -15.67
N ASN A 176 5.21 1.99 -15.63
CA ASN A 176 5.94 2.56 -16.75
C ASN A 176 7.27 1.83 -16.95
N ALA A 177 7.60 1.54 -18.21
CA ALA A 177 8.79 0.77 -18.58
C ALA A 177 10.11 1.52 -18.34
N GLY A 178 10.03 2.81 -18.03
CA GLY A 178 11.17 3.67 -17.79
C GLY A 178 12.15 3.75 -18.96
N PRO A 179 13.33 4.34 -18.74
CA PRO A 179 14.32 4.61 -19.78
C PRO A 179 14.98 3.37 -20.39
N ILE A 180 14.81 2.18 -19.78
CA ILE A 180 15.36 0.91 -20.29
C ILE A 180 14.30 -0.04 -20.85
N GLY A 181 13.03 0.40 -20.91
CA GLY A 181 11.94 -0.39 -21.49
C GLY A 181 11.62 -1.67 -20.72
N LYS A 182 11.78 -1.68 -19.39
CA LYS A 182 11.49 -2.85 -18.52
C LYS A 182 10.50 -2.49 -17.43
N PHE A 183 9.64 -3.44 -17.10
CA PHE A 183 8.68 -3.31 -16.00
C PHE A 183 9.14 -4.09 -14.77
N ASP A 184 8.71 -3.63 -13.60
CA ASP A 184 8.77 -4.42 -12.37
C ASP A 184 7.35 -4.53 -11.77
N VAL A 185 7.20 -5.44 -10.82
CA VAL A 185 5.98 -5.63 -10.03
C VAL A 185 6.13 -4.86 -8.72
N HIS A 186 5.10 -4.12 -8.34
CA HIS A 186 5.14 -3.26 -7.15
C HIS A 186 3.98 -3.59 -6.21
N PRO A 187 4.22 -4.18 -5.03
CA PRO A 187 3.20 -4.23 -3.99
C PRO A 187 2.98 -2.81 -3.49
N MET A 188 1.88 -2.19 -3.85
CA MET A 188 1.51 -0.85 -3.39
C MET A 188 0.73 -0.99 -2.09
N HIS A 189 1.16 -0.26 -1.07
CA HIS A 189 0.59 -0.25 0.28
C HIS A 189 0.08 1.14 0.63
N THR A 190 -1.03 1.21 1.36
CA THR A 190 -1.60 2.45 1.91
C THR A 190 -1.62 2.41 3.43
N HIS A 191 -1.18 3.52 4.05
CA HIS A 191 -1.44 3.79 5.45
C HIS A 191 -2.84 4.38 5.63
N GLY A 192 -3.36 4.36 6.86
CA GLY A 192 -4.67 4.92 7.19
C GLY A 192 -5.79 3.90 7.05
N GLU A 193 -6.77 4.16 6.17
CA GLU A 193 -7.90 3.27 5.94
C GLU A 193 -7.61 2.30 4.79
N HIS A 194 -8.11 1.07 4.87
CA HIS A 194 -8.13 0.16 3.74
C HIS A 194 -8.90 0.75 2.55
N ILE A 195 -8.36 0.55 1.34
CA ILE A 195 -8.94 1.06 0.10
C ILE A 195 -9.85 0.03 -0.55
N TRP A 196 -10.79 0.48 -1.37
CA TRP A 196 -11.49 -0.41 -2.29
C TRP A 196 -10.57 -0.75 -3.45
N ASP A 197 -10.24 -2.03 -3.57
CA ASP A 197 -9.39 -2.52 -4.61
C ASP A 197 -10.17 -2.70 -5.92
N LEU A 198 -10.11 -1.70 -6.80
CA LEU A 198 -10.84 -1.75 -8.07
C LEU A 198 -10.21 -2.73 -9.08
N GLY A 199 -9.14 -3.43 -8.71
CA GLY A 199 -8.43 -4.41 -9.52
C GLY A 199 -7.37 -3.81 -10.44
N SER A 200 -6.83 -4.67 -11.29
CA SER A 200 -5.73 -4.36 -12.21
C SER A 200 -6.05 -4.72 -13.66
N GLY A 201 -5.26 -4.19 -14.58
CA GLY A 201 -5.38 -4.51 -16.01
C GLY A 201 -4.15 -4.09 -16.81
N ASN A 202 -4.10 -4.50 -18.07
CA ASN A 202 -3.07 -4.10 -19.03
C ASN A 202 -3.37 -2.70 -19.62
N GLY A 203 -2.36 -2.08 -20.22
CA GLY A 203 -2.48 -0.79 -20.91
C GLY A 203 -2.71 0.36 -19.94
N THR A 204 -3.59 1.28 -20.31
CA THR A 204 -3.97 2.46 -19.53
C THR A 204 -5.33 2.25 -18.87
N TYR A 205 -5.50 2.76 -17.66
CA TYR A 205 -6.77 2.67 -16.94
C TYR A 205 -7.92 3.36 -17.67
N ASP A 206 -9.05 2.65 -17.79
CA ASP A 206 -10.34 3.19 -18.23
C ASP A 206 -11.36 2.96 -17.12
N ALA A 207 -11.82 4.07 -16.52
CA ALA A 207 -12.75 4.02 -15.39
C ALA A 207 -14.12 3.45 -15.77
N ILE A 208 -14.62 3.74 -16.97
CA ILE A 208 -15.94 3.26 -17.44
C ILE A 208 -15.87 1.76 -17.69
N ALA A 209 -14.82 1.32 -18.41
CA ALA A 209 -14.61 -0.11 -18.67
C ALA A 209 -14.39 -0.89 -17.37
N ASN A 210 -13.67 -0.33 -16.40
CA ASN A 210 -13.46 -0.98 -15.11
C ASN A 210 -14.74 -1.03 -14.26
N GLU A 211 -15.53 0.05 -14.23
CA GLU A 211 -16.76 0.10 -13.45
C GLU A 211 -17.80 -0.94 -13.90
N ALA A 212 -17.78 -1.33 -15.18
CA ALA A 212 -18.64 -2.40 -15.72
C ALA A 212 -18.53 -3.74 -14.96
N ARG A 213 -17.47 -3.94 -14.18
CA ARG A 213 -17.23 -5.15 -13.37
C ARG A 213 -18.07 -5.18 -12.09
N PHE A 214 -18.55 -4.02 -11.64
CA PHE A 214 -19.29 -3.88 -10.37
C PHE A 214 -20.81 -3.77 -10.57
N VAL A 215 -21.28 -3.62 -11.82
CA VAL A 215 -22.72 -3.36 -12.13
C VAL A 215 -23.65 -4.51 -11.71
N ASN A 216 -23.14 -5.73 -11.63
CA ASN A 216 -23.91 -6.92 -11.23
C ASN A 216 -23.84 -7.22 -9.72
N GLY A 217 -23.52 -6.21 -8.90
CA GLY A 217 -23.49 -6.34 -7.44
C GLY A 217 -22.22 -6.95 -6.86
N VAL A 218 -21.19 -7.16 -7.69
CA VAL A 218 -19.85 -7.50 -7.21
C VAL A 218 -19.26 -6.28 -6.51
N VAL A 219 -18.84 -6.45 -5.25
CA VAL A 219 -18.20 -5.39 -4.48
C VAL A 219 -16.80 -5.86 -4.09
N PRO A 220 -15.73 -5.15 -4.51
CA PRO A 220 -14.37 -5.58 -4.23
C PRO A 220 -14.09 -5.63 -2.73
N ALA A 221 -13.15 -6.46 -2.29
CA ALA A 221 -12.69 -6.40 -0.90
C ALA A 221 -11.91 -5.12 -0.62
N LYS A 222 -12.00 -4.64 0.63
CA LYS A 222 -11.09 -3.60 1.12
C LYS A 222 -9.71 -4.21 1.42
N ARG A 223 -8.63 -3.51 1.05
CA ARG A 223 -7.25 -3.97 1.25
C ARG A 223 -6.33 -2.80 1.62
N ASP A 224 -5.26 -3.05 2.37
CA ASP A 224 -4.17 -2.09 2.57
C ASP A 224 -3.05 -2.24 1.52
N THR A 225 -2.88 -3.44 0.95
CA THR A 225 -1.79 -3.73 0.02
C THR A 225 -2.29 -4.50 -1.18
N THR A 226 -1.92 -4.07 -2.39
CA THR A 226 -2.24 -4.75 -3.65
C THR A 226 -1.10 -4.62 -4.65
N TYR A 227 -0.98 -5.56 -5.57
CA TYR A 227 0.08 -5.52 -6.57
C TYR A 227 -0.31 -4.67 -7.79
N LEU A 228 0.56 -3.71 -8.12
CA LEU A 228 0.69 -3.18 -9.47
C LEU A 228 1.52 -4.19 -10.26
N TYR A 229 0.83 -5.02 -11.03
CA TYR A 229 1.44 -6.01 -11.88
C TYR A 229 2.07 -5.39 -13.13
N ARG A 230 2.84 -6.20 -13.84
CA ARG A 230 3.35 -5.93 -15.17
C ARG A 230 2.66 -6.88 -16.15
N SER A 231 2.31 -6.41 -17.34
CA SER A 231 1.72 -7.27 -18.38
C SER A 231 2.76 -7.90 -19.30
N SER A 232 4.00 -7.40 -19.28
CA SER A 232 5.14 -7.95 -20.03
C SER A 232 6.46 -7.75 -19.25
N ASN A 233 7.56 -8.38 -19.70
CA ASN A 233 8.90 -8.13 -19.13
C ASN A 233 9.50 -6.80 -19.64
N ALA A 234 9.23 -6.49 -20.91
CA ALA A 234 9.87 -5.39 -21.60
C ALA A 234 9.01 -4.88 -22.76
N THR A 235 9.24 -3.63 -23.14
CA THR A 235 8.61 -2.93 -24.26
C THR A 235 9.52 -1.78 -24.72
N GLY A 236 8.99 -0.80 -25.45
CA GLY A 236 9.68 0.46 -25.75
C GLY A 236 10.01 1.27 -24.48
N VAL A 237 10.91 2.23 -24.62
CA VAL A 237 11.29 3.11 -23.50
C VAL A 237 10.13 4.02 -23.11
N ASN A 238 9.95 4.23 -21.80
CA ASN A 238 8.96 5.11 -21.19
C ASN A 238 7.50 4.82 -21.58
N VAL A 239 7.19 3.59 -21.97
CA VAL A 239 5.81 3.17 -22.29
C VAL A 239 5.06 2.86 -20.99
N ASP A 240 3.86 3.42 -20.86
CA ASP A 240 2.90 3.04 -19.82
C ASP A 240 2.21 1.73 -20.20
N GLN A 241 2.24 0.75 -19.29
CA GLN A 241 1.55 -0.51 -19.48
C GLN A 241 1.30 -1.18 -18.14
N GLY A 242 0.03 -1.44 -17.85
CA GLY A 242 -0.36 -2.09 -16.61
C GLY A 242 -0.77 -1.05 -15.57
N TRP A 243 -1.92 -1.26 -14.95
CA TRP A 243 -2.46 -0.36 -13.96
C TRP A 243 -3.06 -1.11 -12.77
N ARG A 244 -3.12 -0.43 -11.62
CA ARG A 244 -3.88 -0.81 -10.43
C ARG A 244 -4.70 0.39 -9.99
N ALA A 245 -5.99 0.22 -9.79
CA ALA A 245 -6.86 1.31 -9.37
C ALA A 245 -7.43 1.06 -7.97
N TRP A 246 -7.41 2.09 -7.14
CA TRP A 246 -7.98 2.10 -5.80
C TRP A 246 -9.06 3.16 -5.70
N ARG A 247 -10.13 2.89 -4.95
CA ARG A 247 -11.15 3.90 -4.61
C ARG A 247 -11.19 4.17 -3.12
N ILE A 248 -11.23 5.45 -2.75
CA ILE A 248 -11.32 5.88 -1.35
C ILE A 248 -12.25 7.09 -1.21
N LYS A 249 -13.12 7.06 -0.20
CA LYS A 249 -13.96 8.19 0.18
C LYS A 249 -13.35 8.90 1.37
N ILE A 250 -13.09 10.19 1.24
CA ILE A 250 -12.53 10.99 2.32
C ILE A 250 -13.64 11.38 3.28
N THR A 251 -13.53 10.93 4.53
CA THR A 251 -14.49 11.17 5.60
C THR A 251 -13.78 11.72 6.83
N LYS A 252 -14.55 12.15 7.84
CA LYS A 252 -13.98 12.54 9.14
C LYS A 252 -13.14 11.42 9.77
N ARG A 253 -13.44 10.15 9.46
CA ARG A 253 -12.75 8.98 10.04
C ARG A 253 -11.33 8.81 9.52
N ASN A 254 -11.04 9.18 8.27
CA ASN A 254 -9.74 8.98 7.65
C ASN A 254 -8.94 10.28 7.42
N VAL A 255 -9.36 11.40 8.00
CA VAL A 255 -8.54 12.63 8.06
C VAL A 255 -7.17 12.33 8.69
N GLY A 256 -6.10 12.84 8.09
CA GLY A 256 -4.71 12.58 8.50
C GLY A 256 -3.70 12.83 7.38
N ALA A 257 -2.43 12.48 7.63
CA ALA A 257 -1.40 12.43 6.60
C ALA A 257 -0.92 10.98 6.47
N TRP A 258 -1.06 10.40 5.28
CA TRP A 258 -0.89 8.98 5.03
C TRP A 258 0.12 8.76 3.93
N MET A 259 1.09 7.89 4.18
CA MET A 259 2.00 7.45 3.13
C MET A 259 1.33 6.33 2.33
N MET A 260 1.37 6.44 1.00
CA MET A 260 1.11 5.31 0.11
C MET A 260 2.37 5.04 -0.68
N HIS A 261 2.87 3.81 -0.65
CA HIS A 261 4.22 3.50 -1.14
C HIS A 261 4.35 2.06 -1.66
N CYS A 262 5.41 1.82 -2.42
CA CYS A 262 5.80 0.45 -2.73
C CYS A 262 6.35 -0.22 -1.46
N HIS A 263 5.88 -1.43 -1.17
CA HIS A 263 6.27 -2.21 0.00
C HIS A 263 7.55 -3.04 -0.23
N ILE A 264 8.27 -2.78 -1.33
CA ILE A 264 9.66 -3.21 -1.52
C ILE A 264 10.55 -2.12 -0.92
N ALA A 265 11.24 -2.43 0.18
CA ALA A 265 11.98 -1.45 0.98
C ALA A 265 13.00 -0.64 0.16
N GLN A 266 13.68 -1.28 -0.80
CA GLN A 266 14.62 -0.62 -1.70
C GLN A 266 13.92 0.41 -2.58
N HIS A 267 12.75 0.07 -3.13
CA HIS A 267 11.98 0.99 -3.97
C HIS A 267 11.46 2.17 -3.16
N ALA A 268 10.92 1.93 -1.96
CA ALA A 268 10.53 2.99 -1.03
C ALA A 268 11.71 3.92 -0.72
N THR A 269 12.88 3.36 -0.38
CA THR A 269 14.10 4.13 -0.09
C THR A 269 14.55 4.97 -1.30
N MET A 270 14.45 4.42 -2.51
CA MET A 270 14.77 5.10 -3.79
C MET A 270 13.76 6.18 -4.17
N GLY A 271 12.63 6.28 -3.46
CA GLY A 271 11.67 7.37 -3.62
C GLY A 271 10.26 6.95 -4.02
N MET A 272 9.94 5.65 -4.00
CA MET A 272 8.64 5.12 -4.42
C MET A 272 7.51 5.34 -3.40
N ASN A 273 7.35 6.60 -2.96
CA ASN A 273 6.41 7.00 -1.93
C ASN A 273 5.59 8.20 -2.39
N THR A 274 4.34 8.27 -1.93
CA THR A 274 3.47 9.43 -2.04
C THR A 274 2.92 9.75 -0.67
N ILE A 275 2.72 11.04 -0.41
CA ILE A 275 2.09 11.50 0.83
C ILE A 275 0.73 12.06 0.49
N TRP A 276 -0.30 11.57 1.15
CA TRP A 276 -1.68 12.01 1.01
C TRP A 276 -2.10 12.74 2.26
N VAL A 277 -2.66 13.94 2.13
CA VAL A 277 -3.16 14.72 3.27
C VAL A 277 -4.67 14.86 3.13
N PHE A 278 -5.38 14.10 3.94
CA PHE A 278 -6.84 14.03 3.95
C PHE A 278 -7.40 14.99 5.00
N GLY A 279 -8.30 15.87 4.56
CA GLY A 279 -8.87 16.95 5.35
C GLY A 279 -8.10 18.26 5.26
N THR A 280 -8.77 19.36 5.58
CA THR A 280 -8.11 20.66 5.73
C THR A 280 -7.31 20.72 7.04
N PRO A 281 -6.40 21.69 7.22
CA PRO A 281 -5.75 21.92 8.51
C PRO A 281 -6.74 22.05 9.68
N LYS A 282 -7.92 22.64 9.44
CA LYS A 282 -9.00 22.76 10.43
C LYS A 282 -9.59 21.40 10.78
N ASP A 283 -9.81 20.53 9.79
CA ASP A 283 -10.35 19.19 10.01
C ASP A 283 -9.38 18.31 10.81
N ILE A 284 -8.08 18.37 10.46
CA ILE A 284 -7.01 17.65 11.16
C ILE A 284 -6.93 18.11 12.63
N LYS A 285 -6.88 19.43 12.88
CA LYS A 285 -6.88 19.99 14.23
C LYS A 285 -8.14 19.69 15.03
N LYS A 286 -9.27 19.44 14.37
CA LYS A 286 -10.52 19.04 15.02
C LYS A 286 -10.52 17.56 15.40
N LYS A 287 -9.86 16.71 14.60
CA LYS A 287 -9.78 15.26 14.83
C LYS A 287 -8.83 14.91 15.98
N PHE A 288 -7.71 15.60 16.08
CA PHE A 288 -6.69 15.34 17.10
C PHE A 288 -6.77 16.38 18.24
N PRO A 289 -6.45 16.01 19.50
CA PRO A 289 -6.39 16.97 20.60
C PRO A 289 -5.49 18.18 20.26
N SER A 290 -5.94 19.39 20.58
CA SER A 290 -5.15 20.61 20.36
C SER A 290 -3.99 20.70 21.36
N LEU A 291 -3.04 21.60 21.09
CA LEU A 291 -2.05 21.99 22.10
C LEU A 291 -2.78 22.48 23.37
N PRO A 292 -2.26 22.18 24.58
CA PRO A 292 -0.98 21.50 24.85
C PRO A 292 -1.02 19.95 24.81
N TYR A 293 -2.16 19.32 24.56
CA TYR A 293 -2.31 17.86 24.64
C TYR A 293 -1.52 17.09 23.57
N THR A 294 -1.12 17.74 22.48
CA THR A 294 -0.26 17.17 21.42
C THR A 294 1.21 17.58 21.51
N THR A 295 1.59 18.46 22.45
CA THR A 295 2.96 18.99 22.56
C THR A 295 4.00 17.88 22.69
N GLY A 296 3.69 16.85 23.48
CA GLY A 296 4.59 15.70 23.69
C GLY A 296 4.94 14.93 22.40
N TYR A 297 4.05 14.97 21.40
CA TYR A 297 4.23 14.32 20.09
C TYR A 297 4.86 15.24 19.05
N THR A 298 4.63 16.55 19.16
CA THR A 298 5.11 17.54 18.17
C THR A 298 6.50 18.08 18.47
N THR A 299 7.00 17.87 19.68
CA THR A 299 8.37 18.26 20.09
C THR A 299 9.31 17.07 19.99
N TYR A 300 10.45 17.25 19.32
CA TYR A 300 11.49 16.22 19.27
C TYR A 300 11.97 15.85 20.68
N GLY A 301 11.93 14.56 21.02
CA GLY A 301 12.22 14.08 22.37
C GLY A 301 11.19 14.53 23.42
N GLY A 302 10.00 14.96 22.98
CA GLY A 302 8.90 15.39 23.84
C GLY A 302 8.39 14.27 24.75
N SER A 303 7.44 14.60 25.62
CA SER A 303 6.95 13.67 26.64
C SER A 303 6.30 12.40 26.09
N ALA A 304 5.87 12.36 24.82
CA ALA A 304 5.31 11.16 24.20
C ALA A 304 6.36 10.10 23.82
N TYR A 305 7.65 10.45 23.88
CA TYR A 305 8.75 9.52 23.67
C TYR A 305 9.24 8.99 25.02
N GLY A 306 9.31 7.67 25.14
CA GLY A 306 9.82 6.99 26.33
C GLY A 306 11.36 6.91 26.31
N SER A 307 11.93 6.62 27.46
CA SER A 307 13.32 6.18 27.61
C SER A 307 13.40 5.09 28.69
N GLU A 308 14.57 4.48 28.86
CA GLU A 308 14.79 3.49 29.93
C GLU A 308 14.41 4.01 31.33
N LYS A 309 14.46 5.33 31.54
CA LYS A 309 14.20 5.98 32.83
C LYS A 309 12.86 6.72 32.90
N LYS A 310 12.10 6.77 31.81
CA LYS A 310 10.88 7.57 31.71
C LYS A 310 9.84 6.90 30.82
N ALA A 311 8.69 6.57 31.39
CA ALA A 311 7.55 6.12 30.61
C ALA A 311 7.03 7.27 29.71
N PRO A 312 6.63 6.98 28.46
CA PRO A 312 6.03 7.98 27.59
C PRO A 312 4.67 8.43 28.15
N VAL A 313 4.38 9.72 28.01
CA VAL A 313 3.05 10.30 28.25
C VAL A 313 2.29 10.23 26.93
N VAL A 314 1.40 9.25 26.82
CA VAL A 314 0.59 9.03 25.62
C VAL A 314 -0.84 9.49 25.86
N ASN A 315 -1.47 10.06 24.83
CA ASN A 315 -2.92 10.20 24.81
C ASN A 315 -3.48 8.79 24.56
N ALA A 316 -4.03 8.17 25.60
CA ALA A 316 -4.78 6.93 25.46
C ALA A 316 -6.06 7.24 24.67
N TYR A 317 -6.09 6.86 23.38
CA TYR A 317 -7.35 6.72 22.68
C TYR A 317 -7.89 5.32 23.04
N PHE A 318 -9.22 5.24 23.24
CA PHE A 318 -10.02 4.09 23.69
C PHE A 318 -10.23 3.95 25.21
N ALA A 319 -11.09 4.81 25.75
CA ALA A 319 -12.14 4.41 26.68
C ALA A 319 -13.30 5.41 26.52
N ASP A 320 -14.33 5.05 25.75
CA ASP A 320 -15.64 5.65 26.02
C ASP A 320 -16.10 5.05 27.34
N ALA A 321 -16.46 5.91 28.29
CA ALA A 321 -16.96 5.54 29.62
C ALA A 321 -18.27 4.70 29.58
N ASN A 322 -18.75 4.35 28.38
CA ASN A 322 -19.97 3.57 28.15
C ASN A 322 -19.74 2.24 27.42
N GLY A 323 -18.50 1.81 27.13
CA GLY A 323 -18.25 0.46 26.60
C GLY A 323 -18.66 0.21 25.14
N ASP A 324 -19.15 1.22 24.43
CA ASP A 324 -19.53 1.11 23.01
C ASP A 324 -18.34 1.47 22.11
N GLY A 325 -17.22 0.77 22.30
CA GLY A 325 -16.16 0.78 21.32
C GLY A 325 -16.65 0.03 20.08
N GLU A 326 -17.14 0.76 19.08
CA GLU A 326 -17.37 0.22 17.73
C GLU A 326 -16.03 -0.30 17.19
N ALA A 327 -15.77 -1.58 17.43
CA ALA A 327 -14.71 -2.35 16.84
C ALA A 327 -15.15 -2.73 15.42
N ASP A 328 -15.19 -1.76 14.51
CA ASP A 328 -15.50 -2.02 13.11
C ASP A 328 -14.23 -1.90 12.25
N ALA A 329 -13.71 -3.09 11.94
CA ALA A 329 -12.61 -3.39 11.02
C ALA A 329 -12.98 -3.16 9.54
#